data_AF-A0A8S9YYR3-F1
#
_entry.id   AF-A0A8S9YYR3-F1
#
_cell.length_a   1.000
_cell.length_b   1.000
_cell.length_c   1.000
_cell.angle_alpha   90.00
_cell.angle_beta   90.00
_cell.angle_gamma   90.00
#
_symmetry.space_group_name_H-M   'P 1'
#
loop_
_entity.id
_entity.type
_entity.pdbx_description
1 polymer ?
#
loop_
_entity_poly.entity_id
_entity_poly.type
_entity_poly.pdbx_seq_one_letter_code
_entity_poly.pdbx_strand_id
1 'polypeptide(L)'
;MVDMTHYTDVDRMLRVMNNLSVDVVGGAVRLEPEGRWYSGCYQSVVRNFTIRLHPGHDMSAQSCAYCDYIASPFLVRRDVFQQGMFNSSMSDLIPFVQFFIGGLHNIDSNRVLTTVACVDVLFHVAGAVGLRGQGLAETPKSSWLPLARKWSINRIVLPGQVDHRWTCKEAGINCAHFKRAGLITPGCCLEELADCVKGFLTLAAEHNVSAFLVSGTNLGAVKTYGGFLPWERDADICWDGFKHAVVSGPIKTALHDRYQCELGPITLETKYGLDIEACSKITNNSCVYFPLHSVNWRIELYGEPILVSERLWGLKHPTSIAINGIWATTVPNPGLALRHQYGGNILGHVQHWRDLGYSTGWSPYTNVEIAPFPTCPDDAIRHSCLFGNYLPVGNIQFQDCPF
;
A
#
# COMPACT_ATOMS: atom_id res chain seq x y z
N MET A 1 -14.61 30.33 15.41
CA MET A 1 -15.42 30.63 16.60
C MET A 1 -16.63 29.72 16.57
N VAL A 2 -17.04 29.15 17.70
CA VAL A 2 -18.22 28.28 17.77
C VAL A 2 -19.28 29.04 18.55
N ASP A 3 -20.45 29.21 17.95
CA ASP A 3 -21.58 29.87 18.57
C ASP A 3 -22.59 28.82 19.05
N MET A 4 -22.87 28.85 20.35
CA MET A 4 -23.91 28.03 20.97
C MET A 4 -25.26 28.72 20.74
N THR A 5 -26.20 28.02 20.11
CA THR A 5 -27.55 28.53 19.83
C THR A 5 -28.60 27.65 20.50
N HIS A 6 -29.89 27.95 20.32
CA HIS A 6 -30.95 27.06 20.80
C HIS A 6 -30.97 25.70 20.09
N TYR A 7 -30.24 25.53 18.99
CA TYR A 7 -30.03 24.23 18.33
C TYR A 7 -28.85 23.43 18.92
N THR A 8 -28.07 24.03 19.83
CA THR A 8 -26.94 23.38 20.49
C THR A 8 -27.38 22.75 21.82
N ASP A 9 -28.14 21.66 21.73
CA ASP A 9 -28.70 20.95 22.89
C ASP A 9 -27.64 20.07 23.60
N VAL A 10 -26.91 20.65 24.55
CA VAL A 10 -25.89 19.92 25.35
C VAL A 10 -26.53 18.87 26.26
N ASP A 11 -27.74 19.12 26.77
CA ASP A 11 -28.46 18.15 27.61
C ASP A 11 -28.80 16.89 26.81
N ARG A 12 -29.16 17.04 25.53
CA ARG A 12 -29.31 15.93 24.59
C ARG A 12 -28.03 15.12 24.46
N MET A 13 -26.89 15.77 24.32
CA MET A 13 -25.59 15.09 24.22
C MET A 13 -25.27 14.30 25.50
N LEU A 14 -25.54 14.86 26.69
CA LEU A 14 -25.38 14.18 27.98
C LEU A 14 -26.31 12.95 28.12
N ARG A 15 -27.58 13.08 27.72
CA ARG A 15 -28.54 11.96 27.72
C ARG A 15 -28.07 10.83 26.79
N VAL A 16 -27.62 11.15 25.58
CA VAL A 16 -27.10 10.17 24.62
C VAL A 16 -25.85 9.49 25.17
N MET A 17 -24.92 10.27 25.74
CA MET A 17 -23.68 9.75 26.33
C MET A 17 -23.96 8.69 27.41
N ASN A 18 -24.98 8.91 28.24
CA ASN A 18 -25.35 7.97 29.29
C ASN A 18 -26.19 6.80 28.76
N ASN A 19 -27.23 7.07 27.96
CA ASN A 19 -28.15 6.03 27.47
C ASN A 19 -27.46 5.03 26.52
N LEU A 20 -26.61 5.51 25.62
CA LEU A 20 -25.84 4.66 24.71
C LEU A 20 -24.52 4.19 25.33
N SER A 21 -24.19 4.65 26.54
CA SER A 21 -22.93 4.33 27.23
C SER A 21 -21.69 4.58 26.38
N VAL A 22 -21.69 5.69 25.62
CA VAL A 22 -20.58 6.08 24.73
C VAL A 22 -19.60 7.02 25.44
N ASP A 23 -18.44 7.24 24.82
CA ASP A 23 -17.34 8.05 25.37
C ASP A 23 -17.34 9.48 24.85
N VAL A 24 -17.75 9.66 23.59
CA VAL A 24 -17.77 10.94 22.90
C VAL A 24 -19.10 11.12 22.18
N VAL A 25 -19.68 12.30 22.31
CA VAL A 25 -20.88 12.71 21.57
C VAL A 25 -20.58 14.01 20.84
N GLY A 26 -20.75 14.02 19.52
CA GLY A 26 -20.66 15.20 18.65
C GLY A 26 -22.03 15.63 18.13
N GLY A 27 -22.01 16.63 17.25
CA GLY A 27 -23.21 17.13 16.59
C GLY A 27 -22.95 17.52 15.15
N ALA A 28 -24.01 17.85 14.43
CA ALA A 28 -23.90 18.47 13.13
C ALA A 28 -23.25 19.86 13.20
N VAL A 29 -22.69 20.29 12.09
CA VAL A 29 -22.04 21.59 11.94
C VAL A 29 -22.72 22.37 10.83
N ARG A 30 -23.03 23.64 11.10
CA ARG A 30 -23.34 24.64 10.07
C ARG A 30 -22.19 25.64 10.00
N LEU A 31 -21.57 25.75 8.84
CA LEU A 31 -20.52 26.74 8.59
C LEU A 31 -21.14 28.12 8.41
N GLU A 32 -20.58 29.12 9.09
CA GLU A 32 -20.97 30.52 8.95
C GLU A 32 -19.86 31.34 8.27
N PRO A 33 -20.20 32.23 7.32
CA PRO A 33 -21.57 32.62 6.90
C PRO A 33 -22.17 31.78 5.75
N GLU A 34 -21.48 30.76 5.24
CA GLU A 34 -21.85 30.06 4.00
C GLU A 34 -23.16 29.24 4.11
N GLY A 35 -23.55 28.89 5.33
CA GLY A 35 -24.76 28.14 5.62
C GLY A 35 -24.74 26.67 5.20
N ARG A 36 -23.55 26.11 4.96
CA ARG A 36 -23.38 24.69 4.61
C ARG A 36 -23.50 23.82 5.84
N TRP A 37 -24.33 22.79 5.77
CA TRP A 37 -24.59 21.83 6.85
C TRP A 37 -23.86 20.50 6.61
N TYR A 38 -23.30 19.92 7.67
CA TYR A 38 -22.66 18.60 7.66
C TYR A 38 -22.99 17.83 8.92
N SER A 39 -23.11 16.50 8.82
CA SER A 39 -23.38 15.63 9.99
C SER A 39 -22.21 15.54 10.97
N GLY A 40 -20.99 15.90 10.56
CA GLY A 40 -19.80 15.84 11.40
C GLY A 40 -19.24 14.43 11.63
N CYS A 41 -19.86 13.37 11.07
CA CYS A 41 -19.49 11.97 11.30
C CYS A 41 -18.64 11.39 10.17
N TYR A 42 -17.56 10.71 10.54
CA TYR A 42 -16.63 10.07 9.62
C TYR A 42 -16.38 8.62 10.00
N GLN A 43 -16.17 7.81 8.97
CA GLN A 43 -15.60 6.48 9.06
C GLN A 43 -14.14 6.50 8.64
N SER A 44 -13.35 5.61 9.23
CA SER A 44 -11.92 5.50 9.01
C SER A 44 -11.52 4.08 8.66
N VAL A 45 -10.54 3.93 7.78
CA VAL A 45 -9.95 2.64 7.46
C VAL A 45 -8.43 2.80 7.48
N VAL A 46 -7.76 1.92 8.23
CA VAL A 46 -6.29 1.79 8.24
C VAL A 46 -5.92 0.50 7.54
N ARG A 47 -5.45 0.60 6.29
CA ARG A 47 -5.13 -0.55 5.45
C ARG A 47 -4.09 -0.18 4.40
N ASN A 48 -3.25 -1.12 3.97
CA ASN A 48 -2.23 -0.89 2.92
C ASN A 48 -1.38 0.37 3.19
N PHE A 49 -0.97 0.59 4.44
CA PHE A 49 -0.20 1.79 4.84
C PHE A 49 -0.89 3.12 4.48
N THR A 50 -2.22 3.09 4.43
CA THR A 50 -3.10 4.20 4.10
C THR A 50 -4.13 4.38 5.21
N ILE A 51 -4.26 5.61 5.71
CA ILE A 51 -5.45 6.02 6.48
C ILE A 51 -6.42 6.67 5.51
N ARG A 52 -7.65 6.18 5.46
CA ARG A 52 -8.73 6.79 4.69
C ARG A 52 -9.78 7.31 5.65
N LEU A 53 -10.13 8.58 5.51
CA LEU A 53 -11.21 9.23 6.24
C LEU A 53 -12.27 9.64 5.24
N HIS A 54 -13.51 9.20 5.43
CA HIS A 54 -14.62 9.60 4.58
C HIS A 54 -15.86 9.94 5.41
N PRO A 55 -16.71 10.88 4.93
CA PRO A 55 -17.94 11.21 5.62
C PRO A 55 -18.90 10.02 5.55
N GLY A 56 -19.68 9.82 6.61
CA GLY A 56 -20.69 8.76 6.66
C GLY A 56 -20.61 7.93 7.93
N HIS A 57 -21.46 6.91 8.00
CA HIS A 57 -21.55 5.97 9.10
C HIS A 57 -22.15 4.66 8.62
N ASP A 58 -21.75 3.56 9.26
CA ASP A 58 -22.32 2.23 8.99
C ASP A 58 -23.52 1.93 9.90
N MET A 59 -23.55 2.54 11.09
CA MET A 59 -24.55 2.29 12.13
C MET A 59 -25.04 3.57 12.78
N SER A 60 -26.28 3.55 13.29
CA SER A 60 -26.86 4.67 14.03
C SER A 60 -27.82 4.20 15.13
N ALA A 61 -28.02 5.04 16.15
CA ALA A 61 -28.99 4.85 17.22
C ALA A 61 -29.44 6.22 17.76
N GLN A 62 -30.72 6.34 18.11
CA GLN A 62 -31.31 7.58 18.65
C GLN A 62 -31.00 8.84 17.82
N SER A 63 -31.03 8.75 16.49
CA SER A 63 -30.65 9.85 15.56
C SER A 63 -29.19 10.30 15.68
N CYS A 64 -28.32 9.47 16.27
CA CYS A 64 -26.89 9.68 16.33
C CYS A 64 -26.18 8.58 15.54
N ALA A 65 -25.26 8.98 14.67
CA ALA A 65 -24.45 8.09 13.86
C ALA A 65 -23.21 7.65 14.66
N TYR A 66 -22.82 6.38 14.60
CA TYR A 66 -21.54 5.92 15.14
C TYR A 66 -20.40 6.36 14.22
N CYS A 67 -19.36 6.94 14.80
CA CYS A 67 -18.27 7.56 14.06
C CYS A 67 -16.92 7.03 14.54
N ASP A 68 -15.95 7.03 13.65
CA ASP A 68 -14.55 6.86 13.99
C ASP A 68 -13.87 8.19 14.27
N TYR A 69 -14.35 9.27 13.65
CA TYR A 69 -13.88 10.63 13.87
C TYR A 69 -15.06 11.62 13.81
N ILE A 70 -14.99 12.64 14.68
CA ILE A 70 -16.00 13.69 14.77
C ILE A 70 -15.37 15.02 14.34
N ALA A 71 -15.85 15.58 13.22
CA ALA A 71 -15.43 16.88 12.68
C ALA A 71 -16.33 18.02 13.16
N SER A 72 -16.68 18.00 14.45
CA SER A 72 -17.53 18.99 15.11
C SER A 72 -17.01 19.26 16.53
N PRO A 73 -17.48 20.32 17.20
CA PRO A 73 -17.43 20.34 18.65
C PRO A 73 -18.06 19.08 19.25
N PHE A 74 -17.49 18.57 20.34
CA PHE A 74 -17.92 17.33 20.96
C PHE A 74 -17.83 17.40 22.48
N LEU A 75 -18.69 16.61 23.13
CA LEU A 75 -18.67 16.29 24.54
C LEU A 75 -17.89 14.98 24.73
N VAL A 76 -16.94 14.96 25.65
CA VAL A 76 -16.13 13.76 25.96
C VAL A 76 -16.01 13.59 27.46
N ARG A 77 -15.95 12.34 27.92
CA ARG A 77 -15.65 12.03 29.33
C ARG A 77 -14.24 12.52 29.69
N ARG A 78 -14.11 13.17 30.85
CA ARG A 78 -12.87 13.84 31.26
C ARG A 78 -11.68 12.88 31.34
N ASP A 79 -11.87 11.73 31.94
CA ASP A 79 -10.85 10.69 32.09
C ASP A 79 -10.35 10.18 30.73
N VAL A 80 -11.25 9.97 29.77
CA VAL A 80 -10.92 9.59 28.39
C VAL A 80 -10.07 10.65 27.72
N PHE A 81 -10.51 11.91 27.79
CA PHE A 81 -9.81 13.00 27.14
C PHE A 81 -8.42 13.20 27.74
N GLN A 82 -8.30 13.19 29.07
CA GLN A 82 -7.02 13.34 29.76
C GLN A 82 -6.04 12.21 29.43
N GLN A 83 -6.52 10.97 29.36
CA GLN A 83 -5.68 9.83 28.96
C GLN A 83 -5.25 9.93 27.50
N GLY A 84 -6.20 10.09 26.58
CA GLY A 84 -5.91 10.09 25.14
C GLY A 84 -5.10 11.30 24.66
N MET A 85 -5.16 12.43 25.37
CA MET A 85 -4.41 13.64 25.02
C MET A 85 -3.13 13.83 25.84
N PHE A 86 -2.80 12.93 26.78
CA PHE A 86 -1.69 13.11 27.72
C PHE A 86 -0.34 13.44 27.05
N ASN A 87 -0.03 12.79 25.93
CA ASN A 87 1.21 12.97 25.17
C ASN A 87 0.99 13.66 23.81
N SER A 88 -0.05 14.48 23.67
CA SER A 88 -0.31 15.16 22.38
C SER A 88 0.73 16.25 22.12
N SER A 89 1.59 16.04 21.11
CA SER A 89 2.62 17.01 20.69
C SER A 89 2.41 17.55 19.28
N MET A 90 1.38 17.09 18.56
CA MET A 90 1.06 17.52 17.19
C MET A 90 0.32 18.87 17.20
N SER A 91 0.33 19.60 16.09
CA SER A 91 -0.34 20.91 15.96
C SER A 91 -1.72 20.80 15.30
N ASP A 92 -2.49 21.89 15.39
CA ASP A 92 -3.78 22.06 14.72
C ASP A 92 -4.82 21.00 15.12
N LEU A 93 -5.49 20.38 14.14
CA LEU A 93 -6.54 19.38 14.35
C LEU A 93 -6.02 17.95 14.47
N ILE A 94 -4.74 17.72 14.17
CA ILE A 94 -4.12 16.40 14.11
C ILE A 94 -4.11 15.68 15.48
N PRO A 95 -3.88 16.35 16.63
CA PRO A 95 -4.06 15.73 17.94
C PRO A 95 -5.42 15.07 18.13
N PHE A 96 -6.50 15.69 17.63
CA PHE A 96 -7.84 15.11 17.74
C PHE A 96 -8.00 13.92 16.81
N VAL A 97 -7.47 13.99 15.58
CA VAL A 97 -7.46 12.82 14.69
C VAL A 97 -6.73 11.64 15.34
N GLN A 98 -5.56 11.89 15.95
CA GLN A 98 -4.83 10.88 16.72
C GLN A 98 -5.65 10.33 17.89
N PHE A 99 -6.31 11.20 18.65
CA PHE A 99 -7.14 10.80 19.79
C PHE A 99 -8.25 9.82 19.36
N PHE A 100 -8.96 10.16 18.29
CA PHE A 100 -10.06 9.36 17.76
C PHE A 100 -9.58 8.02 17.17
N ILE A 101 -8.67 8.06 16.19
CA ILE A 101 -8.19 6.85 15.51
C ILE A 101 -7.37 5.97 16.48
N GLY A 102 -6.52 6.58 17.32
CA GLY A 102 -5.74 5.87 18.33
C GLY A 102 -6.61 5.20 19.39
N GLY A 103 -7.73 5.82 19.77
CA GLY A 103 -8.73 5.24 20.67
C GLY A 103 -9.49 4.07 20.03
N LEU A 104 -9.82 4.15 18.74
CA LEU A 104 -10.49 3.05 18.02
C LEU A 104 -9.60 1.81 17.90
N HIS A 105 -8.31 2.00 17.62
CA HIS A 105 -7.35 0.90 17.46
C HIS A 105 -6.65 0.50 18.78
N ASN A 106 -7.04 1.08 19.90
CA ASN A 106 -6.50 0.80 21.24
C ASN A 106 -4.96 0.95 21.30
N ILE A 107 -4.43 2.02 20.70
CA ILE A 107 -2.99 2.32 20.68
C ILE A 107 -2.57 3.15 21.90
N ASP A 108 -3.36 4.17 22.23
CA ASP A 108 -3.06 5.13 23.31
C ASP A 108 -4.03 5.00 24.51
N SER A 109 -4.91 3.99 24.51
CA SER A 109 -5.93 3.79 25.56
C SER A 109 -6.00 2.32 25.99
N ASN A 110 -6.54 2.10 27.19
CA ASN A 110 -6.85 0.76 27.73
C ASN A 110 -8.26 0.29 27.35
N ARG A 111 -8.99 1.08 26.55
CA ARG A 111 -10.33 0.73 26.04
C ARG A 111 -10.55 1.28 24.64
N VAL A 112 -11.36 0.55 23.86
CA VAL A 112 -11.81 0.99 22.53
C VAL A 112 -12.80 2.14 22.69
N LEU A 113 -12.51 3.26 22.02
CA LEU A 113 -13.34 4.45 22.07
C LEU A 113 -14.65 4.23 21.33
N THR A 114 -15.79 4.55 21.94
CA THR A 114 -17.09 4.55 21.27
C THR A 114 -17.58 5.99 21.08
N THR A 115 -17.79 6.41 19.83
CA THR A 115 -18.17 7.79 19.51
C THR A 115 -19.40 7.86 18.63
N VAL A 116 -20.23 8.89 18.88
CA VAL A 116 -21.41 9.15 18.06
C VAL A 116 -21.53 10.64 17.73
N ALA A 117 -22.15 10.98 16.60
CA ALA A 117 -22.53 12.35 16.26
C ALA A 117 -24.04 12.44 16.02
N CYS A 118 -24.72 13.30 16.78
CA CYS A 118 -26.18 13.47 16.72
C CYS A 118 -26.57 14.53 15.69
N VAL A 119 -27.35 14.14 14.67
CA VAL A 119 -27.67 15.03 13.54
C VAL A 119 -28.67 16.13 13.90
N ASP A 120 -29.38 15.96 15.01
CA ASP A 120 -30.35 16.89 15.61
C ASP A 120 -29.71 17.96 16.51
N VAL A 121 -28.43 17.80 16.86
CA VAL A 121 -27.66 18.81 17.61
C VAL A 121 -26.81 19.61 16.62
N LEU A 122 -26.98 20.94 16.58
CA LEU A 122 -26.29 21.79 15.59
C LEU A 122 -25.36 22.79 16.27
N PHE A 123 -24.10 22.79 15.82
CA PHE A 123 -23.10 23.80 16.16
C PHE A 123 -22.93 24.78 15.00
N HIS A 124 -22.99 26.08 15.31
CA HIS A 124 -22.65 27.13 14.36
C HIS A 124 -21.15 27.39 14.45
N VAL A 125 -20.42 27.19 13.36
CA VAL A 125 -18.97 27.34 13.34
C VAL A 125 -18.59 28.46 12.38
N ALA A 126 -18.23 29.60 12.95
CA ALA A 126 -17.76 30.78 12.23
C ALA A 126 -16.28 30.67 11.88
N GLY A 127 -15.95 30.91 10.61
CA GLY A 127 -14.60 30.92 10.06
C GLY A 127 -14.21 32.24 9.39
N ALA A 128 -12.91 32.48 9.23
CA ALA A 128 -12.44 33.55 8.35
C ALA A 128 -12.75 33.18 6.88
N VAL A 129 -13.16 34.18 6.09
CA VAL A 129 -13.61 34.09 4.70
C VAL A 129 -12.63 33.30 3.82
N GLY A 130 -13.09 32.21 3.20
CA GLY A 130 -12.32 31.36 2.29
C GLY A 130 -12.99 30.00 2.05
N LEU A 131 -12.57 29.27 1.00
CA LEU A 131 -13.06 27.92 0.63
C LEU A 131 -12.83 26.92 1.78
N ARG A 132 -13.72 26.89 2.78
CA ARG A 132 -13.75 25.88 3.83
C ARG A 132 -14.70 24.75 3.45
N GLY A 133 -14.19 23.53 3.49
CA GLY A 133 -14.94 22.29 3.54
C GLY A 133 -15.01 21.81 4.99
N GLN A 134 -14.65 20.56 5.24
CA GLN A 134 -14.88 19.89 6.53
C GLN A 134 -13.64 19.92 7.47
N GLY A 135 -12.68 20.82 7.25
CA GLY A 135 -11.48 21.02 8.06
C GLY A 135 -10.35 20.03 7.79
N LEU A 136 -10.66 18.73 7.63
CA LEU A 136 -9.67 17.69 7.36
C LEU A 136 -8.97 17.91 6.00
N ALA A 137 -9.76 18.04 4.93
CA ALA A 137 -9.26 18.15 3.56
C ALA A 137 -8.47 19.45 3.31
N GLU A 138 -8.78 20.52 4.03
CA GLU A 138 -8.03 21.79 3.94
C GLU A 138 -6.70 21.77 4.70
N THR A 139 -6.49 20.77 5.58
CA THR A 139 -5.27 20.71 6.39
C THR A 139 -4.06 20.38 5.49
N PRO A 140 -3.01 21.23 5.50
CA PRO A 140 -1.85 21.03 4.63
C PRO A 140 -1.19 19.67 4.86
N LYS A 141 -0.70 19.06 3.77
CA LYS A 141 0.05 17.79 3.79
C LYS A 141 1.15 17.75 4.88
N SER A 142 1.85 18.86 5.10
CA SER A 142 2.91 18.95 6.10
C SER A 142 2.44 18.71 7.54
N SER A 143 1.23 19.17 7.89
CA SER A 143 0.67 18.99 9.23
C SER A 143 0.34 17.53 9.53
N TRP A 144 0.06 16.73 8.50
CA TRP A 144 -0.23 15.29 8.62
C TRP A 144 1.01 14.41 8.82
N LEU A 145 2.21 14.90 8.51
CA LEU A 145 3.43 14.09 8.54
C LEU A 145 3.76 13.48 9.93
N PRO A 146 3.60 14.20 11.07
CA PRO A 146 3.81 13.61 12.38
C PRO A 146 2.89 12.41 12.66
N LEU A 147 1.63 12.48 12.23
CA LEU A 147 0.70 11.36 12.32
C LEU A 147 1.16 10.21 11.43
N ALA A 148 1.56 10.51 10.19
CA ALA A 148 2.02 9.51 9.24
C ALA A 148 3.22 8.71 9.77
N ARG A 149 4.18 9.42 10.40
CA ARG A 149 5.32 8.80 11.09
C ARG A 149 4.90 7.95 12.29
N LYS A 150 4.02 8.47 13.15
CA LYS A 150 3.55 7.74 14.34
C LYS A 150 2.89 6.41 13.97
N TRP A 151 2.11 6.40 12.90
CA TRP A 151 1.40 5.20 12.43
C TRP A 151 2.20 4.35 11.44
N SER A 152 3.39 4.79 11.04
CA SER A 152 4.16 4.17 9.96
C SER A 152 3.29 3.95 8.72
N ILE A 153 2.69 5.01 8.20
CA ILE A 153 1.89 5.02 6.97
C ILE A 153 2.50 5.97 5.94
N ASN A 154 2.27 5.73 4.66
CA ASN A 154 2.79 6.58 3.58
C ASN A 154 1.71 7.31 2.80
N ARG A 155 0.43 7.13 3.17
CA ARG A 155 -0.69 7.76 2.47
C ARG A 155 -1.85 8.10 3.41
N ILE A 156 -2.47 9.26 3.20
CA ILE A 156 -3.73 9.63 3.82
C ILE A 156 -4.69 10.12 2.72
N VAL A 157 -5.85 9.49 2.64
CA VAL A 157 -6.91 9.86 1.71
C VAL A 157 -8.05 10.52 2.49
N LEU A 158 -8.36 11.76 2.12
CA LEU A 158 -9.34 12.62 2.77
C LEU A 158 -10.52 12.90 1.82
N PRO A 159 -11.64 13.46 2.31
CA PRO A 159 -12.76 13.85 1.46
C PRO A 159 -12.33 14.85 0.37
N GLY A 160 -13.02 14.83 -0.77
CA GLY A 160 -12.82 15.84 -1.83
C GLY A 160 -11.57 15.62 -2.70
N GLN A 161 -11.22 14.36 -3.00
CA GLN A 161 -10.06 13.98 -3.82
C GLN A 161 -8.70 14.44 -3.28
N VAL A 162 -8.59 14.64 -1.96
CA VAL A 162 -7.31 14.97 -1.32
C VAL A 162 -6.56 13.69 -0.97
N ASP A 163 -5.43 13.47 -1.63
CA ASP A 163 -4.57 12.28 -1.49
C ASP A 163 -3.14 12.72 -1.11
N HIS A 164 -2.85 12.67 0.19
CA HIS A 164 -1.54 13.00 0.73
C HIS A 164 -0.65 11.77 0.70
N ARG A 165 0.42 11.80 -0.08
CA ARG A 165 1.41 10.70 -0.19
C ARG A 165 2.80 11.13 0.23
N TRP A 166 3.53 10.27 0.93
CA TRP A 166 4.92 10.51 1.31
C TRP A 166 5.81 9.39 0.79
N THR A 167 7.05 9.74 0.48
CA THR A 167 8.11 8.76 0.28
C THR A 167 8.37 8.01 1.60
N CYS A 168 8.96 6.81 1.51
CA CYS A 168 9.32 6.05 2.72
C CYS A 168 10.26 6.85 3.64
N LYS A 169 11.18 7.64 3.05
CA LYS A 169 12.10 8.51 3.81
C LYS A 169 11.37 9.59 4.60
N GLU A 170 10.40 10.27 3.98
CA GLU A 170 9.60 11.29 4.67
C GLU A 170 8.80 10.68 5.83
N ALA A 171 8.13 9.56 5.57
CA ALA A 171 7.31 8.82 6.54
C ALA A 171 8.11 8.06 7.61
N GLY A 172 9.44 7.97 7.48
CA GLY A 172 10.28 7.22 8.41
C GLY A 172 10.10 5.69 8.32
N ILE A 173 9.65 5.19 7.18
CA ILE A 173 9.40 3.77 6.94
C ILE A 173 10.68 3.09 6.47
N ASN A 174 11.09 2.04 7.17
CA ASN A 174 12.19 1.16 6.75
C ASN A 174 11.62 -0.06 6.02
N CYS A 175 11.75 -0.11 4.70
CA CYS A 175 11.21 -1.20 3.87
C CYS A 175 11.78 -2.58 4.25
N ALA A 176 13.02 -2.66 4.73
CA ALA A 176 13.63 -3.93 5.13
C ALA A 176 12.86 -4.62 6.27
N HIS A 177 12.20 -3.86 7.15
CA HIS A 177 11.37 -4.39 8.24
C HIS A 177 10.16 -5.17 7.72
N PHE A 178 9.63 -4.78 6.56
CA PHE A 178 8.37 -5.33 6.03
C PHE A 178 8.59 -6.43 4.98
N LYS A 179 9.81 -6.64 4.50
CA LYS A 179 10.16 -7.74 3.59
C LYS A 179 10.34 -9.06 4.36
N ARG A 180 9.28 -9.51 5.05
CA ARG A 180 9.24 -10.75 5.82
C ARG A 180 7.86 -11.39 5.83
N ALA A 181 7.80 -12.70 6.05
CA ALA A 181 6.58 -13.48 6.08
C ALA A 181 5.50 -12.85 6.99
N GLY A 182 4.23 -12.95 6.55
CA GLY A 182 3.08 -12.52 7.35
C GLY A 182 2.79 -11.01 7.32
N LEU A 183 3.61 -10.21 6.63
CA LEU A 183 3.43 -8.76 6.53
C LEU A 183 3.14 -8.31 5.11
N ILE A 184 2.35 -7.24 5.02
CA ILE A 184 2.22 -6.43 3.80
C ILE A 184 3.35 -5.41 3.74
N THR A 185 3.86 -5.20 2.54
CA THR A 185 4.88 -4.22 2.18
C THR A 185 4.25 -2.83 2.03
N PRO A 186 4.87 -1.77 2.59
CA PRO A 186 4.40 -0.40 2.43
C PRO A 186 4.28 0.02 0.96
N GLY A 187 3.26 0.82 0.64
CA GLY A 187 3.02 1.28 -0.72
C GLY A 187 4.21 2.03 -1.31
N CYS A 188 4.86 2.90 -0.52
CA CYS A 188 6.05 3.64 -0.96
C CYS A 188 7.24 2.71 -1.30
N CYS A 189 7.33 1.53 -0.66
CA CYS A 189 8.37 0.55 -0.98
C CYS A 189 8.05 -0.15 -2.31
N LEU A 190 6.78 -0.50 -2.53
CA LEU A 190 6.36 -1.09 -3.81
C LEU A 190 6.46 -0.10 -4.97
N GLU A 191 6.18 1.18 -4.74
CA GLU A 191 6.41 2.26 -5.73
C GLU A 191 7.89 2.32 -6.15
N GLU A 192 8.81 2.27 -5.19
CA GLU A 192 10.26 2.24 -5.46
C GLU A 192 10.68 1.01 -6.29
N LEU A 193 10.19 -0.19 -5.94
CA LEU A 193 10.43 -1.40 -6.74
C LEU A 193 9.90 -1.22 -8.16
N ALA A 194 8.70 -0.68 -8.27
CA ALA A 194 8.00 -0.52 -9.52
C ALA A 194 8.68 0.48 -10.45
N ASP A 195 9.25 1.56 -9.91
CA ASP A 195 10.01 2.55 -10.67
C ASP A 195 11.26 1.93 -11.31
N CYS A 196 12.00 1.09 -10.58
CA CYS A 196 13.17 0.41 -11.15
C CYS A 196 12.81 -0.66 -12.18
N VAL A 197 11.78 -1.48 -11.92
CA VAL A 197 11.30 -2.48 -12.87
C VAL A 197 10.81 -1.81 -14.15
N LYS A 198 9.96 -0.77 -14.02
CA LYS A 198 9.48 0.03 -15.15
C LYS A 198 10.62 0.69 -15.90
N GLY A 199 11.61 1.23 -15.18
CA GLY A 199 12.79 1.85 -15.77
C GLY A 199 13.58 0.88 -16.65
N PHE A 200 13.88 -0.31 -16.14
CA PHE A 200 14.58 -1.34 -16.93
C PHE A 200 13.78 -1.75 -18.17
N LEU A 201 12.49 -2.08 -18.03
CA LEU A 201 11.66 -2.52 -19.15
C LEU A 201 11.49 -1.45 -20.22
N THR A 202 11.34 -0.18 -19.82
CA THR A 202 11.23 0.95 -20.75
C THR A 202 12.54 1.14 -21.52
N LEU A 203 13.68 1.14 -20.83
CA LEU A 203 14.99 1.29 -21.46
C LEU A 203 15.35 0.11 -22.35
N ALA A 204 14.98 -1.11 -21.95
CA ALA A 204 15.14 -2.30 -22.77
C ALA A 204 14.37 -2.16 -24.09
N ALA A 205 13.12 -1.71 -24.04
CA ALA A 205 12.32 -1.44 -25.24
C ALA A 205 12.93 -0.32 -26.11
N GLU A 206 13.36 0.81 -25.52
CA GLU A 206 14.02 1.92 -26.23
C GLU A 206 15.28 1.46 -26.98
N HIS A 207 16.01 0.48 -26.44
CA HIS A 207 17.25 -0.04 -27.01
C HIS A 207 17.10 -1.36 -27.79
N ASN A 208 15.86 -1.79 -28.09
CA ASN A 208 15.57 -3.05 -28.77
C ASN A 208 16.22 -4.28 -28.09
N VAL A 209 16.12 -4.31 -26.75
CA VAL A 209 16.46 -5.46 -25.92
C VAL A 209 15.16 -6.11 -25.49
N SER A 210 14.90 -7.32 -25.97
CA SER A 210 13.74 -8.09 -25.53
C SER A 210 13.88 -8.43 -24.05
N ALA A 211 12.84 -8.13 -23.27
CA ALA A 211 12.76 -8.41 -21.84
C ALA A 211 11.34 -8.83 -21.47
N PHE A 212 11.20 -9.72 -20.48
CA PHE A 212 9.90 -10.22 -20.05
C PHE A 212 9.86 -10.59 -18.57
N LEU A 213 8.67 -10.50 -17.98
CA LEU A 213 8.45 -10.80 -16.57
C LEU A 213 8.42 -12.31 -16.32
N VAL A 214 9.00 -12.75 -15.21
CA VAL A 214 8.99 -14.16 -14.77
C VAL A 214 8.68 -14.29 -13.28
N SER A 215 8.52 -15.54 -12.82
CA SER A 215 8.46 -15.91 -11.40
C SER A 215 7.48 -15.06 -10.56
N GLY A 216 7.91 -14.55 -9.40
CA GLY A 216 7.07 -13.84 -8.45
C GLY A 216 6.51 -12.54 -9.02
N THR A 217 7.28 -11.85 -9.86
CA THR A 217 6.86 -10.62 -10.52
C THR A 217 5.70 -10.86 -11.49
N ASN A 218 5.78 -11.92 -12.30
CA ASN A 218 4.69 -12.30 -13.19
C ASN A 218 3.45 -12.77 -12.40
N LEU A 219 3.66 -13.47 -11.27
CA LEU A 219 2.59 -13.86 -10.36
C LEU A 219 1.87 -12.64 -9.77
N GLY A 220 2.62 -11.63 -9.33
CA GLY A 220 2.10 -10.34 -8.89
C GLY A 220 1.20 -9.72 -9.96
N ALA A 221 1.73 -9.55 -11.16
CA ALA A 221 1.00 -8.92 -12.26
C ALA A 221 -0.32 -9.65 -12.60
N VAL A 222 -0.32 -10.98 -12.62
CA VAL A 222 -1.55 -11.78 -12.82
C VAL A 222 -2.52 -11.64 -11.64
N LYS A 223 -2.02 -11.72 -10.41
CA LYS A 223 -2.85 -11.78 -9.20
C LYS A 223 -3.44 -10.43 -8.81
N THR A 224 -2.67 -9.36 -8.88
CA THR A 224 -3.09 -8.02 -8.42
C THR A 224 -3.63 -7.14 -9.53
N TYR A 225 -3.85 -7.71 -10.72
CA TYR A 225 -4.33 -6.99 -11.90
C TYR A 225 -3.37 -5.84 -12.28
N GLY A 226 -2.11 -6.22 -12.49
CA GLY A 226 -1.05 -5.34 -12.95
C GLY A 226 -0.28 -4.59 -11.87
N GLY A 227 -0.18 -5.15 -10.66
CA GLY A 227 0.74 -4.68 -9.63
C GLY A 227 1.79 -5.73 -9.26
N PHE A 228 2.49 -5.48 -8.15
CA PHE A 228 3.35 -6.47 -7.49
C PHE A 228 2.55 -7.24 -6.44
N LEU A 229 3.12 -8.33 -5.91
CA LEU A 229 2.54 -8.93 -4.71
C LEU A 229 2.62 -7.94 -3.54
N PRO A 230 1.58 -7.79 -2.71
CA PRO A 230 1.64 -6.88 -1.56
C PRO A 230 2.63 -7.31 -0.48
N TRP A 231 3.20 -8.51 -0.56
CA TRP A 231 4.20 -9.07 0.37
C TRP A 231 5.50 -9.44 -0.35
N GLU A 232 5.83 -8.65 -1.36
CA GLU A 232 6.97 -8.90 -2.25
C GLU A 232 8.32 -8.84 -1.53
N ARG A 233 9.30 -9.61 -2.01
CA ARG A 233 10.68 -9.60 -1.50
C ARG A 233 11.72 -9.11 -2.50
N ASP A 234 11.47 -9.33 -3.79
CA ASP A 234 12.33 -8.98 -4.92
C ASP A 234 11.50 -8.90 -6.22
N ALA A 235 12.18 -8.75 -7.35
CA ALA A 235 11.55 -8.92 -8.65
C ALA A 235 12.49 -9.64 -9.61
N ASP A 236 11.93 -10.34 -10.58
CA ASP A 236 12.62 -11.19 -11.52
C ASP A 236 12.26 -10.80 -12.97
N ILE A 237 13.28 -10.52 -13.77
CA ILE A 237 13.10 -10.16 -15.20
C ILE A 237 14.10 -10.95 -16.03
N CYS A 238 13.62 -11.62 -17.08
CA CYS A 238 14.49 -12.22 -18.09
C CYS A 238 14.68 -11.26 -19.27
N TRP A 239 15.85 -11.28 -19.91
CA TRP A 239 16.18 -10.41 -21.04
C TRP A 239 17.16 -11.08 -22.02
N ASP A 240 17.28 -10.56 -23.24
CA ASP A 240 18.16 -11.11 -24.29
C ASP A 240 19.65 -11.03 -23.92
N GLY A 241 20.23 -12.15 -23.50
CA GLY A 241 21.63 -12.26 -23.07
C GLY A 241 22.65 -11.81 -24.13
N PHE A 242 22.32 -11.87 -25.43
CA PHE A 242 23.20 -11.36 -26.49
C PHE A 242 23.36 -9.83 -26.44
N LYS A 243 22.45 -9.12 -25.75
CA LYS A 243 22.48 -7.66 -25.58
C LYS A 243 23.23 -7.20 -24.34
N HIS A 244 24.04 -8.06 -23.71
CA HIS A 244 24.70 -7.74 -22.44
C HIS A 244 25.52 -6.43 -22.48
N ALA A 245 26.16 -6.10 -23.61
CA ALA A 245 26.92 -4.87 -23.78
C ALA A 245 26.04 -3.61 -23.81
N VAL A 246 24.81 -3.72 -24.32
CA VAL A 246 23.82 -2.63 -24.31
C VAL A 246 23.28 -2.43 -22.90
N VAL A 247 23.02 -3.53 -22.18
CA VAL A 247 22.57 -3.50 -20.79
C VAL A 247 23.63 -2.91 -19.87
N SER A 248 24.89 -3.33 -19.99
CA SER A 248 26.01 -2.86 -19.16
C SER A 248 26.54 -1.47 -19.52
N GLY A 249 26.18 -0.95 -20.70
CA GLY A 249 26.58 0.37 -21.19
C GLY A 249 25.42 1.38 -21.10
N PRO A 250 24.75 1.69 -22.22
CA PRO A 250 23.76 2.77 -22.29
C PRO A 250 22.57 2.59 -21.33
N ILE A 251 22.04 1.38 -21.17
CA ILE A 251 20.91 1.14 -20.25
C ILE A 251 21.33 1.36 -18.80
N LYS A 252 22.51 0.86 -18.40
CA LYS A 252 23.08 1.10 -17.05
C LYS A 252 23.17 2.60 -16.73
N THR A 253 23.71 3.40 -17.64
CA THR A 253 23.81 4.85 -17.45
C THR A 253 22.42 5.48 -17.33
N ALA A 254 21.50 5.14 -18.24
CA ALA A 254 20.15 5.69 -18.24
C ALA A 254 19.32 5.28 -17.00
N LEU A 255 19.53 4.09 -16.45
CA LEU A 255 18.91 3.63 -15.21
C LEU A 255 19.30 4.52 -14.03
N HIS A 256 20.59 4.85 -13.91
CA HIS A 256 21.09 5.73 -12.87
C HIS A 256 20.53 7.15 -13.05
N ASP A 257 20.66 7.70 -14.25
CA ASP A 257 20.34 9.11 -14.53
C ASP A 257 18.83 9.40 -14.49
N ARG A 258 17.98 8.49 -15.00
CA ARG A 258 16.53 8.71 -15.14
C ARG A 258 15.69 8.11 -14.02
N TYR A 259 16.16 7.02 -13.42
CA TYR A 259 15.36 6.24 -12.45
C TYR A 259 16.03 6.10 -11.09
N GLN A 260 17.27 6.59 -10.92
CA GLN A 260 18.04 6.46 -9.67
C GLN A 260 18.24 4.99 -9.25
N CYS A 261 18.28 4.08 -10.22
CA CYS A 261 18.52 2.66 -9.99
C CYS A 261 19.94 2.30 -10.45
N GLU A 262 20.63 1.46 -9.68
CA GLU A 262 22.01 1.10 -9.95
C GLU A 262 22.11 -0.33 -10.48
N LEU A 263 22.59 -0.48 -11.72
CA LEU A 263 22.94 -1.79 -12.24
C LEU A 263 24.29 -2.22 -11.63
N GLY A 264 24.26 -3.26 -10.82
CA GLY A 264 25.44 -3.84 -10.18
C GLY A 264 26.37 -4.54 -11.16
N PRO A 265 27.47 -5.14 -10.67
CA PRO A 265 28.42 -5.84 -11.51
C PRO A 265 27.78 -7.07 -12.15
N ILE A 266 28.24 -7.40 -13.35
CA ILE A 266 27.87 -8.64 -14.03
C ILE A 266 28.30 -9.84 -13.19
N THR A 267 27.41 -10.80 -13.02
CA THR A 267 27.70 -12.09 -12.41
C THR A 267 27.62 -13.17 -13.49
N LEU A 268 28.66 -14.02 -13.55
CA LEU A 268 28.80 -15.09 -14.53
C LEU A 268 28.77 -16.41 -13.77
N GLU A 269 27.58 -17.00 -13.63
CA GLU A 269 27.41 -18.28 -12.91
C GLU A 269 27.70 -19.50 -13.79
N THR A 270 27.88 -19.28 -15.10
CA THR A 270 28.16 -20.36 -16.06
C THR A 270 29.65 -20.42 -16.39
N LYS A 271 30.14 -21.63 -16.66
CA LYS A 271 31.52 -21.86 -17.14
C LYS A 271 31.84 -21.21 -18.50
N TYR A 272 30.82 -20.72 -19.20
CA TYR A 272 30.93 -20.14 -20.54
C TYR A 272 31.18 -18.63 -20.51
N GLY A 273 31.06 -17.99 -19.34
CA GLY A 273 31.22 -16.55 -19.21
C GLY A 273 30.27 -15.80 -20.15
N LEU A 274 30.84 -14.91 -20.98
CA LEU A 274 30.10 -14.11 -21.97
C LEU A 274 29.89 -14.82 -23.32
N ASP A 275 30.31 -16.07 -23.47
CA ASP A 275 30.01 -16.87 -24.66
C ASP A 275 28.54 -17.36 -24.61
N ILE A 276 27.63 -16.46 -25.01
CA ILE A 276 26.18 -16.71 -25.01
C ILE A 276 25.82 -17.85 -25.97
N GLU A 277 26.56 -17.99 -27.08
CA GLU A 277 26.33 -19.07 -28.04
C GLU A 277 26.67 -20.43 -27.43
N ALA A 278 27.80 -20.57 -26.74
CA ALA A 278 28.15 -21.80 -26.03
C ALA A 278 27.16 -22.09 -24.90
N CYS A 279 26.73 -21.06 -24.17
CA CYS A 279 25.73 -21.18 -23.11
C CYS A 279 24.35 -21.63 -23.66
N SER A 280 23.94 -21.15 -24.84
CA SER A 280 22.65 -21.50 -25.48
C SER A 280 22.46 -22.99 -25.76
N LYS A 281 23.57 -23.75 -25.83
CA LYS A 281 23.56 -25.20 -26.07
C LYS A 281 23.13 -26.00 -24.83
N ILE A 282 23.06 -25.36 -23.65
CA ILE A 282 22.50 -25.96 -22.43
C ILE A 282 21.08 -25.44 -22.21
N THR A 283 20.14 -26.36 -22.01
CA THR A 283 18.74 -26.03 -21.73
C THR A 283 18.55 -25.48 -20.31
N ASN A 284 17.63 -24.53 -20.14
CA ASN A 284 17.19 -23.97 -18.85
C ASN A 284 18.30 -23.28 -18.03
N ASN A 285 19.13 -22.47 -18.68
CA ASN A 285 20.17 -21.72 -17.98
C ASN A 285 20.17 -20.25 -18.41
N SER A 286 20.34 -19.36 -17.44
CA SER A 286 20.67 -17.96 -17.73
C SER A 286 22.19 -17.82 -17.85
N CYS A 287 22.64 -17.09 -18.86
CA CYS A 287 24.07 -16.96 -19.17
C CYS A 287 24.71 -15.83 -18.38
N VAL A 288 23.95 -14.75 -18.18
CA VAL A 288 24.42 -13.50 -17.61
C VAL A 288 23.45 -13.06 -16.53
N TYR A 289 23.96 -12.55 -15.42
CA TYR A 289 23.13 -12.07 -14.32
C TYR A 289 23.55 -10.65 -13.97
N PHE A 290 22.57 -9.76 -13.81
CA PHE A 290 22.77 -8.44 -13.22
C PHE A 290 21.85 -8.27 -12.03
N PRO A 291 22.37 -7.86 -10.86
CA PRO A 291 21.51 -7.31 -9.83
C PRO A 291 21.23 -5.84 -10.17
N LEU A 292 19.94 -5.47 -10.23
CA LEU A 292 19.51 -4.09 -10.30
C LEU A 292 19.09 -3.63 -8.90
N HIS A 293 19.68 -2.55 -8.43
CA HIS A 293 19.49 -2.04 -7.08
C HIS A 293 18.70 -0.75 -7.07
N SER A 294 17.83 -0.65 -6.07
CA SER A 294 17.32 0.61 -5.57
C SER A 294 17.81 0.80 -4.12
N VAL A 295 17.32 1.81 -3.40
CA VAL A 295 17.66 1.99 -1.98
C VAL A 295 17.27 0.77 -1.14
N ASN A 296 16.10 0.19 -1.42
CA ASN A 296 15.48 -0.87 -0.64
C ASN A 296 15.35 -2.20 -1.38
N TRP A 297 15.59 -2.28 -2.68
CA TRP A 297 15.34 -3.48 -3.48
C TRP A 297 16.58 -3.98 -4.21
N ARG A 298 16.60 -5.29 -4.37
CA ARG A 298 17.48 -6.00 -5.32
C ARG A 298 16.56 -6.76 -6.25
N ILE A 299 16.67 -6.45 -7.54
CA ILE A 299 15.91 -7.05 -8.64
C ILE A 299 16.89 -7.95 -9.40
N GLU A 300 16.49 -9.19 -9.67
CA GLU A 300 17.29 -10.14 -10.42
C GLU A 300 17.01 -10.01 -11.92
N LEU A 301 18.04 -9.68 -12.69
CA LEU A 301 17.97 -9.60 -14.15
C LEU A 301 18.72 -10.78 -14.77
N TYR A 302 17.97 -11.68 -15.40
CA TYR A 302 18.44 -12.93 -15.99
C TYR A 302 18.61 -12.80 -17.50
N GLY A 303 19.86 -12.76 -17.97
CA GLY A 303 20.22 -12.75 -19.38
C GLY A 303 20.13 -14.15 -19.97
N GLU A 304 19.04 -14.42 -20.68
CA GLU A 304 18.77 -15.71 -21.30
C GLU A 304 19.23 -15.75 -22.77
N PRO A 305 19.78 -16.87 -23.24
CA PRO A 305 20.18 -17.02 -24.64
C PRO A 305 19.00 -17.30 -25.56
N ILE A 306 17.86 -17.75 -25.00
CA ILE A 306 16.66 -18.10 -25.77
C ILE A 306 15.44 -17.62 -24.98
N LEU A 307 14.75 -16.60 -25.50
CA LEU A 307 13.60 -16.01 -24.83
C LEU A 307 12.33 -16.80 -25.14
N VAL A 308 11.76 -17.41 -24.11
CA VAL A 308 10.49 -18.17 -24.24
C VAL A 308 9.33 -17.28 -24.67
N SER A 309 9.34 -15.99 -24.31
CA SER A 309 8.30 -15.02 -24.66
C SER A 309 8.23 -14.73 -26.16
N GLU A 310 9.33 -14.91 -26.89
CA GLU A 310 9.39 -14.72 -28.35
C GLU A 310 8.88 -15.94 -29.13
N ARG A 311 8.69 -17.09 -28.46
CA ARG A 311 8.07 -18.25 -29.07
C ARG A 311 6.58 -18.02 -29.18
N LEU A 312 6.12 -17.67 -30.38
CA LEU A 312 4.74 -17.26 -30.60
C LEU A 312 3.71 -18.41 -30.52
N TRP A 313 4.10 -19.66 -30.78
CA TRP A 313 3.19 -20.82 -30.74
C TRP A 313 1.85 -20.62 -31.50
N GLY A 314 1.90 -19.94 -32.64
CA GLY A 314 0.71 -19.62 -33.45
C GLY A 314 0.06 -18.27 -33.13
N LEU A 315 0.55 -17.52 -32.13
CA LEU A 315 0.18 -16.13 -31.89
C LEU A 315 0.80 -15.21 -32.96
N LYS A 316 0.18 -14.05 -33.20
CA LYS A 316 0.73 -13.02 -34.10
C LYS A 316 1.79 -12.16 -33.42
N HIS A 317 1.63 -11.93 -32.13
CA HIS A 317 2.48 -11.10 -31.29
C HIS A 317 2.71 -11.77 -29.94
N PRO A 318 3.83 -11.49 -29.26
CA PRO A 318 4.06 -11.93 -27.88
C PRO A 318 2.93 -11.48 -26.95
N THR A 319 2.67 -12.27 -25.91
CA THR A 319 1.72 -11.89 -24.86
C THR A 319 2.30 -10.77 -24.00
N SER A 320 1.50 -9.75 -23.73
CA SER A 320 1.83 -8.68 -22.79
C SER A 320 0.88 -8.68 -21.60
N ILE A 321 1.40 -8.29 -20.44
CA ILE A 321 0.65 -8.14 -19.20
C ILE A 321 0.87 -6.74 -18.64
N ALA A 322 -0.18 -6.18 -18.02
CA ALA A 322 -0.06 -4.92 -17.31
C ALA A 322 0.85 -5.09 -16.09
N ILE A 323 1.73 -4.12 -15.83
CA ILE A 323 2.48 -3.99 -14.58
C ILE A 323 2.75 -2.51 -14.32
N ASN A 324 2.31 -2.00 -13.17
CA ASN A 324 2.48 -0.60 -12.73
C ASN A 324 2.26 0.46 -13.84
N GLY A 325 1.16 0.33 -14.59
CA GLY A 325 0.77 1.28 -15.64
C GLY A 325 1.52 1.16 -16.98
N ILE A 326 2.36 0.13 -17.17
CA ILE A 326 2.94 -0.22 -18.47
C ILE A 326 2.49 -1.62 -18.92
N TRP A 327 2.61 -1.91 -20.22
CA TRP A 327 2.47 -3.25 -20.76
C TRP A 327 3.85 -3.85 -20.95
N ALA A 328 4.13 -4.96 -20.27
CA ALA A 328 5.39 -5.68 -20.35
C ALA A 328 5.17 -7.05 -21.01
N THR A 329 6.12 -7.51 -21.80
CA THR A 329 6.08 -8.86 -22.37
C THR A 329 6.16 -9.92 -21.27
N THR A 330 5.48 -11.04 -21.48
CA THR A 330 5.51 -12.22 -20.60
C THR A 330 5.46 -13.50 -21.44
N VAL A 331 5.46 -14.65 -20.79
CA VAL A 331 5.25 -15.94 -21.43
C VAL A 331 3.87 -16.00 -22.13
N PRO A 332 3.69 -16.84 -23.17
CA PRO A 332 2.46 -16.88 -23.97
C PRO A 332 1.16 -17.05 -23.17
N ASN A 333 1.18 -17.88 -22.12
CA ASN A 333 0.08 -18.03 -21.17
C ASN A 333 0.63 -17.91 -19.73
N PRO A 334 0.63 -16.69 -19.13
CA PRO A 334 1.23 -16.48 -17.82
C PRO A 334 0.51 -17.24 -16.71
N GLY A 335 -0.83 -17.33 -16.76
CA GLY A 335 -1.60 -18.09 -15.76
C GLY A 335 -1.27 -19.58 -15.76
N LEU A 336 -1.16 -20.20 -16.95
CA LEU A 336 -0.80 -21.61 -17.05
C LEU A 336 0.64 -21.87 -16.60
N ALA A 337 1.59 -21.03 -17.03
CA ALA A 337 2.99 -21.15 -16.64
C ALA A 337 3.16 -21.05 -15.11
N LEU A 338 2.50 -20.07 -14.49
CA LEU A 338 2.51 -19.89 -13.04
C LEU A 338 1.84 -21.06 -12.31
N ARG A 339 0.76 -21.63 -12.84
CA ARG A 339 0.12 -22.82 -12.24
C ARG A 339 1.04 -24.04 -12.23
N HIS A 340 1.90 -24.18 -13.24
CA HIS A 340 2.92 -25.24 -13.24
C HIS A 340 4.03 -24.99 -12.23
N GLN A 341 4.37 -23.72 -11.95
CA GLN A 341 5.44 -23.35 -11.01
C GLN A 341 4.98 -23.33 -9.55
N TYR A 342 3.81 -22.75 -9.28
CA TYR A 342 3.32 -22.41 -7.94
C TYR A 342 2.15 -23.27 -7.45
N GLY A 343 1.68 -24.24 -8.24
CA GLY A 343 0.60 -25.15 -7.85
C GLY A 343 -0.80 -24.74 -8.32
N GLY A 344 -1.81 -25.40 -7.78
CA GLY A 344 -3.16 -25.44 -8.37
C GLY A 344 -3.96 -24.15 -8.27
N ASN A 345 -3.72 -23.33 -7.24
CA ASN A 345 -4.46 -22.08 -6.97
C ASN A 345 -3.51 -20.88 -6.83
N ILE A 346 -3.01 -20.40 -7.97
CA ILE A 346 -2.13 -19.22 -8.04
C ILE A 346 -2.81 -17.90 -7.65
N LEU A 347 -4.13 -17.87 -7.46
CA LEU A 347 -4.88 -16.69 -7.03
C LEU A 347 -5.01 -16.59 -5.50
N GLY A 348 -4.66 -17.65 -4.77
CA GLY A 348 -4.51 -17.64 -3.31
C GLY A 348 -3.17 -17.04 -2.86
N HIS A 349 -2.91 -17.06 -1.56
CA HIS A 349 -1.62 -16.62 -1.02
C HIS A 349 -0.50 -17.55 -1.49
N VAL A 350 0.61 -16.95 -1.90
CA VAL A 350 1.86 -17.65 -2.24
C VAL A 350 2.98 -16.80 -1.67
N GLN A 351 3.67 -17.32 -0.68
CA GLN A 351 4.80 -16.64 -0.05
C GLN A 351 6.07 -16.86 -0.88
N HIS A 352 7.01 -15.91 -0.80
CA HIS A 352 8.31 -16.03 -1.42
C HIS A 352 9.08 -17.28 -0.91
N TRP A 353 9.85 -17.94 -1.78
CA TRP A 353 10.51 -19.23 -1.50
C TRP A 353 11.39 -19.22 -0.24
N ARG A 354 12.08 -18.11 0.03
CA ARG A 354 12.92 -17.95 1.23
C ARG A 354 12.13 -18.07 2.54
N ASP A 355 10.89 -17.59 2.57
CA ASP A 355 10.04 -17.68 3.75
C ASP A 355 9.50 -19.09 3.97
N LEU A 356 9.41 -19.88 2.89
CA LEU A 356 9.04 -21.29 2.93
C LEU A 356 10.25 -22.19 3.28
N GLY A 357 11.45 -21.61 3.43
CA GLY A 357 12.67 -22.35 3.73
C GLY A 357 13.22 -23.16 2.54
N TYR A 358 12.82 -22.84 1.31
CA TYR A 358 13.38 -23.48 0.12
C TYR A 358 14.79 -22.98 -0.18
N SER A 359 15.57 -23.77 -0.90
CA SER A 359 16.93 -23.40 -1.31
C SER A 359 16.97 -22.47 -2.51
N THR A 360 15.92 -22.48 -3.34
CA THR A 360 15.83 -21.68 -4.56
C THR A 360 14.37 -21.39 -4.95
N GLY A 361 14.14 -20.32 -5.71
CA GLY A 361 12.83 -19.98 -6.29
C GLY A 361 12.34 -20.96 -7.36
N TRP A 362 13.22 -21.86 -7.81
CA TRP A 362 12.88 -22.95 -8.74
C TRP A 362 12.44 -24.24 -8.03
N SER A 363 12.47 -24.28 -6.69
CA SER A 363 12.01 -25.43 -5.93
C SER A 363 10.51 -25.65 -6.18
N PRO A 364 10.03 -26.90 -6.31
CA PRO A 364 8.61 -27.18 -6.49
C PRO A 364 7.78 -26.67 -5.31
N TYR A 365 6.89 -25.73 -5.57
CA TYR A 365 5.91 -25.27 -4.59
C TYR A 365 4.79 -26.32 -4.50
N THR A 366 4.68 -26.98 -3.36
CA THR A 366 3.68 -28.04 -3.15
C THR A 366 2.70 -27.63 -2.05
N ASN A 367 1.41 -27.56 -2.39
CA ASN A 367 0.30 -27.24 -1.47
C ASN A 367 0.47 -25.90 -0.72
N VAL A 368 1.18 -24.93 -1.29
CA VAL A 368 1.37 -23.60 -0.68
C VAL A 368 0.12 -22.73 -0.80
N GLU A 369 -0.71 -23.01 -1.80
CA GLU A 369 -1.91 -22.27 -2.14
C GLU A 369 -3.08 -22.50 -1.16
N ILE A 370 -2.99 -23.55 -0.34
CA ILE A 370 -3.96 -23.87 0.72
C ILE A 370 -3.51 -23.34 2.09
N ALA A 371 -2.29 -22.82 2.20
CA ALA A 371 -1.77 -22.35 3.46
C ALA A 371 -2.44 -21.02 3.87
N PRO A 372 -2.80 -20.84 5.14
CA PRO A 372 -3.20 -19.53 5.64
C PRO A 372 -2.00 -18.57 5.59
N PHE A 373 -2.28 -17.27 5.77
CA PHE A 373 -1.19 -16.32 5.98
C PHE A 373 -0.31 -16.74 7.17
N PRO A 374 1.01 -16.55 7.09
CA PRO A 374 1.90 -16.71 8.23
C PRO A 374 1.44 -15.84 9.40
N THR A 375 1.79 -16.26 10.62
CA THR A 375 1.53 -15.49 11.83
C THR A 375 2.23 -14.13 11.74
N CYS A 376 1.56 -13.08 12.22
CA CYS A 376 2.18 -11.76 12.26
C CYS A 376 3.34 -11.75 13.26
N PRO A 377 4.53 -11.24 12.89
CA PRO A 377 5.64 -11.07 13.83
C PRO A 377 5.26 -10.19 15.03
N ASP A 378 5.74 -10.54 16.22
CA ASP A 378 5.39 -9.86 17.49
C ASP A 378 5.82 -8.39 17.55
N ASP A 379 6.88 -8.03 16.81
CA ASP A 379 7.42 -6.67 16.69
C ASP A 379 6.81 -5.87 15.52
N ALA A 380 5.83 -6.43 14.82
CA ALA A 380 5.18 -5.75 13.71
C ALA A 380 4.05 -4.81 14.15
N ILE A 381 3.88 -3.72 13.41
CA ILE A 381 2.70 -2.86 13.57
C ILE A 381 1.44 -3.61 13.11
N ARG A 382 0.39 -3.57 13.92
CA ARG A 382 -0.81 -4.42 13.74
C ARG A 382 -1.47 -4.29 12.37
N HIS A 383 -1.54 -3.09 11.79
CA HIS A 383 -2.19 -2.88 10.47
C HIS A 383 -1.38 -3.44 9.30
N SER A 384 -0.10 -3.75 9.51
CA SER A 384 0.76 -4.40 8.50
C SER A 384 0.59 -5.92 8.44
N CYS A 385 -0.04 -6.53 9.45
CA CYS A 385 -0.25 -7.98 9.50
C CYS A 385 -1.20 -8.43 8.38
N LEU A 386 -0.85 -9.48 7.65
CA LEU A 386 -1.75 -10.13 6.70
C LEU A 386 -2.86 -10.91 7.44
N PHE A 387 -2.45 -11.74 8.41
CA PHE A 387 -3.38 -12.51 9.22
C PHE A 387 -4.30 -11.60 10.05
N GLY A 388 -5.62 -11.85 9.98
CA GLY A 388 -6.65 -11.10 10.69
C GLY A 388 -7.12 -9.81 10.00
N ASN A 389 -6.32 -9.21 9.12
CA ASN A 389 -6.69 -7.98 8.39
C ASN A 389 -7.02 -8.23 6.91
N TYR A 390 -6.61 -9.36 6.34
CA TYR A 390 -6.78 -9.69 4.92
C TYR A 390 -7.27 -11.12 4.75
N LEU A 391 -7.95 -11.37 3.64
CA LEU A 391 -8.31 -12.70 3.18
C LEU A 391 -7.12 -13.30 2.41
N PRO A 392 -6.82 -14.61 2.54
CA PRO A 392 -5.75 -15.26 1.77
C PRO A 392 -6.10 -15.44 0.29
N VAL A 393 -7.32 -15.08 -0.10
CA VAL A 393 -7.86 -15.18 -1.46
C VAL A 393 -8.45 -13.84 -1.89
N GLY A 394 -8.38 -13.56 -3.19
CA GLY A 394 -8.90 -12.34 -3.79
C GLY A 394 -7.96 -11.13 -3.64
N ASN A 395 -8.11 -10.17 -4.56
CA ASN A 395 -7.18 -9.06 -4.74
C ASN A 395 -7.77 -7.67 -4.48
N ILE A 396 -9.10 -7.50 -4.49
CA ILE A 396 -9.80 -6.21 -4.29
C ILE A 396 -9.32 -5.51 -3.02
N GLN A 397 -9.05 -6.28 -1.97
CA GLN A 397 -8.57 -5.79 -0.69
C GLN A 397 -7.19 -5.11 -0.72
N PHE A 398 -6.38 -5.42 -1.73
CA PHE A 398 -5.07 -4.84 -1.99
C PHE A 398 -5.12 -3.80 -3.11
N GLN A 399 -6.25 -3.70 -3.81
CA GLN A 399 -6.49 -2.63 -4.75
C GLN A 399 -6.85 -1.40 -3.94
N ASP A 400 -6.14 -0.31 -4.18
CA ASP A 400 -6.51 1.00 -3.67
C ASP A 400 -7.80 1.43 -4.38
N CYS A 401 -8.97 0.96 -3.93
CA CYS A 401 -10.25 1.31 -4.54
C CYS A 401 -10.65 2.75 -4.21
N PRO A 402 -10.79 3.67 -5.19
CA PRO A 402 -11.86 4.64 -5.15
C PRO A 402 -13.10 4.01 -5.80
N PHE A 403 -14.18 3.84 -5.03
CA PHE A 403 -15.51 4.01 -5.61
C PHE A 403 -15.90 5.48 -5.43
#